data_AF-A0A9W8QLA2-F1
#
_entry.id   AF-A0A9W8QLA2-F1
#
_cell.length_a   1.000
_cell.length_b   1.000
_cell.length_c   1.000
_cell.angle_alpha   90.00
_cell.angle_beta   90.00
_cell.angle_gamma   90.00
#
_symmetry.space_group_name_H-M   'P 1'
#
loop_
_entity.id
_entity.type
_entity.pdbx_description
1 polymer ?
#
loop_
_entity_poly.entity_id
_entity_poly.type
_entity_poly.pdbx_seq_one_letter_code
_entity_poly.pdbx_strand_id
1 'polypeptide(L)'
;MATRSLARRIYSDVFAKWPKQDLRPDYQLQDVLGKTVDARFQSYKPAMERQEILKARALQFLVQDKFKDRYKLQGPMLHPKSQPTYFDDLVREIEEAPNRSWFGRLGKRLSGMIRLQ
;
A
#
# COMPACT_ATOMS: atom_id res chain seq x y z
N MET A 1 19.42 -21.71 -20.76
CA MET A 1 18.27 -20.94 -20.25
C MET A 1 18.62 -20.44 -18.86
N ALA A 2 18.69 -19.13 -18.64
CA ALA A 2 18.97 -18.59 -17.31
C ALA A 2 17.77 -18.91 -16.39
N THR A 3 17.98 -19.72 -15.36
CA THR A 3 16.97 -20.04 -14.36
C THR A 3 16.47 -18.73 -13.74
N ARG A 4 15.20 -18.37 -13.96
CA ARG A 4 14.61 -17.17 -13.34
C ARG A 4 14.67 -17.33 -11.82
N SER A 5 15.18 -16.32 -11.11
CA SER A 5 15.24 -16.33 -9.65
C SER A 5 13.85 -16.48 -9.03
N LEU A 6 13.74 -17.28 -7.98
CA LEU A 6 12.48 -17.52 -7.29
C LEU A 6 12.01 -16.24 -6.60
N ALA A 7 12.94 -15.48 -6.02
CA ALA A 7 12.65 -14.20 -5.39
C ALA A 7 11.96 -13.22 -6.36
N ARG A 8 12.43 -13.12 -7.61
CA ARG A 8 11.86 -12.19 -8.61
C ARG A 8 10.44 -12.57 -9.00
N ARG A 9 10.14 -13.88 -9.07
CA ARG A 9 8.76 -14.36 -9.28
C ARG A 9 7.84 -13.95 -8.12
N ILE A 10 8.27 -14.16 -6.88
CA ILE A 10 7.48 -13.77 -5.70
C ILE A 10 7.23 -12.27 -5.69
N TYR A 11 8.25 -11.44 -5.96
CA TYR A 11 8.08 -9.98 -6.06
C TYR A 11 7.05 -9.59 -7.12
N SER A 12 7.12 -10.18 -8.30
CA SER A 12 6.16 -9.92 -9.38
C SER A 12 4.73 -10.24 -8.95
N ASP A 13 4.52 -11.41 -8.34
CA ASP A 13 3.20 -11.84 -7.86
C ASP A 13 2.67 -10.92 -6.75
N VAL A 14 3.56 -10.48 -5.85
CA VAL A 14 3.24 -9.57 -4.75
C VAL A 14 2.84 -8.19 -5.27
N PHE A 15 3.61 -7.60 -6.17
CA PHE A 15 3.33 -6.26 -6.70
C PHE A 15 2.05 -6.23 -7.55
N ALA A 16 1.74 -7.32 -8.27
CA ALA A 16 0.49 -7.43 -9.01
C ALA A 16 -0.75 -7.46 -8.10
N LYS A 17 -0.60 -7.96 -6.86
CA LYS A 17 -1.67 -8.07 -5.86
C LYS A 17 -1.67 -6.94 -4.83
N TRP A 18 -0.68 -6.05 -4.88
CA TRP A 18 -0.55 -5.00 -3.89
C TRP A 18 -1.71 -4.00 -4.02
N PRO A 19 -2.38 -3.62 -2.92
CA PRO A 19 -3.51 -2.69 -2.98
C PRO A 19 -3.05 -1.30 -3.47
N LYS A 20 -3.90 -0.65 -4.26
CA LYS A 20 -3.68 0.74 -4.67
C LYS A 20 -3.97 1.67 -3.49
N GLN A 21 -3.13 2.69 -3.32
CA GLN A 21 -3.30 3.71 -2.30
C GLN A 21 -3.95 4.97 -2.89
N ASP A 22 -5.25 5.15 -2.62
CA ASP A 22 -6.01 6.29 -3.16
C ASP A 22 -5.64 7.62 -2.51
N LEU A 23 -5.15 7.61 -1.27
CA LEU A 23 -4.67 8.83 -0.59
C LEU A 23 -3.40 9.43 -1.22
N ARG A 24 -2.64 8.64 -1.99
CA ARG A 24 -1.37 9.04 -2.59
C ARG A 24 -1.25 8.47 -4.00
N PRO A 25 -2.07 8.95 -4.95
CA PRO A 25 -2.11 8.37 -6.30
C PRO A 25 -0.76 8.45 -7.01
N ASP A 26 0.00 9.53 -6.81
CA ASP A 26 1.29 9.76 -7.48
C ASP A 26 2.44 8.88 -6.96
N TYR A 27 2.29 8.28 -5.78
CA TYR A 27 3.33 7.50 -5.11
C TYR A 27 2.77 6.19 -4.58
N GLN A 28 2.77 5.17 -5.45
CA GLN A 28 2.39 3.82 -5.07
C GLN A 28 3.59 3.02 -4.55
N LEU A 29 3.37 2.16 -3.56
CA LEU A 29 4.43 1.35 -2.97
C LEU A 29 5.09 0.42 -4.01
N GLN A 30 4.27 -0.22 -4.85
CA GLN A 30 4.75 -1.12 -5.91
C GLN A 30 5.68 -0.42 -6.91
N ASP A 31 5.45 0.86 -7.19
CA ASP A 31 6.29 1.63 -8.13
C ASP A 31 7.65 1.97 -7.51
N VAL A 32 7.65 2.36 -6.23
CA VAL A 32 8.89 2.66 -5.49
C VAL A 32 9.69 1.38 -5.25
N LEU A 33 9.06 0.35 -4.68
CA LEU A 33 9.74 -0.89 -4.38
C LEU A 33 10.16 -1.63 -5.65
N GLY A 34 9.34 -1.63 -6.70
CA GLY A 34 9.67 -2.22 -8.00
C GLY A 34 10.98 -1.67 -8.55
N LYS A 35 11.15 -0.35 -8.57
CA LYS A 35 12.41 0.30 -8.99
C LYS A 35 13.60 -0.14 -8.15
N THR A 36 13.44 -0.22 -6.82
CA THR A 36 14.55 -0.68 -5.94
C THR A 36 14.89 -2.15 -6.15
N VAL A 37 13.88 -2.99 -6.39
CA VAL A 37 14.06 -4.42 -6.66
C VAL A 37 14.79 -4.60 -7.98
N ASP A 38 14.33 -3.94 -9.04
CA ASP A 38 14.96 -4.05 -10.36
C ASP A 38 16.43 -3.58 -10.32
N ALA A 39 16.72 -2.48 -9.64
CA ALA A 39 18.10 -2.02 -9.43
C ALA A 39 18.97 -3.07 -8.71
N ARG A 40 18.46 -3.73 -7.65
CA ARG A 40 19.18 -4.81 -6.97
C ARG A 40 19.42 -6.03 -7.87
N PHE A 41 18.45 -6.36 -8.73
CA PHE A 41 18.56 -7.48 -9.66
C PHE A 41 19.46 -7.20 -10.88
N GLN A 42 19.75 -5.93 -11.20
CA GLN A 42 20.77 -5.59 -12.21
C GLN A 42 22.17 -6.06 -11.77
N SER A 43 22.51 -5.90 -10.49
CA SER A 43 23.76 -6.38 -9.90
C SER A 43 23.59 -7.71 -9.16
N TYR A 44 22.72 -8.60 -9.67
CA TYR A 44 22.38 -9.84 -8.98
C TYR A 44 23.59 -10.80 -8.85
N LYS A 45 23.71 -11.41 -7.67
CA LYS A 45 24.72 -12.43 -7.33
C LYS A 45 23.99 -13.62 -6.71
N PRO A 46 24.32 -14.88 -7.08
CA PRO A 46 23.66 -16.05 -6.52
C PRO A 46 23.66 -16.12 -4.99
N ALA A 47 24.69 -15.58 -4.32
CA ALA A 47 24.77 -15.50 -2.87
C ALA A 47 23.64 -14.66 -2.21
N MET A 48 23.00 -13.76 -2.97
CA MET A 48 21.92 -12.91 -2.47
C MET A 48 20.54 -13.59 -2.49
N GLU A 49 20.37 -14.69 -3.23
CA GLU A 49 19.07 -15.30 -3.49
C GLU A 49 18.30 -15.61 -2.19
N ARG A 50 18.99 -16.21 -1.21
CA ARG A 50 18.38 -16.54 0.08
C ARG A 50 17.81 -15.29 0.77
N GLN A 51 18.54 -14.18 0.75
CA GLN A 51 18.10 -12.94 1.39
C GLN A 51 16.95 -12.29 0.62
N GLU A 52 17.00 -12.28 -0.72
CA GLU A 52 15.93 -11.73 -1.55
C GLU A 52 14.63 -12.57 -1.44
N ILE A 53 14.73 -13.89 -1.30
CA ILE A 53 13.55 -14.75 -1.02
C ILE A 53 12.91 -14.37 0.31
N LEU A 54 13.69 -14.14 1.37
CA LEU A 54 13.16 -13.75 2.68
C LEU A 54 12.41 -12.41 2.60
N LYS A 55 13.00 -11.41 1.94
CA LYS A 55 12.37 -10.10 1.72
C LYS A 55 11.09 -10.23 0.89
N ALA A 56 11.11 -10.99 -0.20
CA ALA A 56 9.94 -11.20 -1.06
C ALA A 56 8.81 -11.93 -0.30
N ARG A 57 9.13 -12.95 0.49
CA ARG A 57 8.16 -13.66 1.32
C ARG A 57 7.59 -12.80 2.44
N ALA A 58 8.38 -11.91 3.03
CA ALA A 58 7.88 -10.95 4.01
C ALA A 58 6.77 -10.08 3.40
N LEU A 59 7.00 -9.53 2.20
CA LEU A 59 5.96 -8.79 1.49
C LEU A 59 4.76 -9.67 1.12
N GLN A 60 4.99 -10.92 0.71
CA GLN A 60 3.91 -11.87 0.43
C GLN A 60 3.02 -12.12 1.65
N PHE A 61 3.60 -12.25 2.84
CA PHE A 61 2.83 -12.43 4.08
C PHE A 61 2.01 -11.20 4.45
N LEU A 62 2.48 -9.99 4.10
CA LEU A 62 1.71 -8.76 4.29
C LEU A 62 0.51 -8.71 3.35
N VAL A 63 0.69 -9.00 2.05
CA VAL A 63 -0.42 -9.03 1.08
C VAL A 63 -1.47 -10.08 1.42
N GLN A 64 -1.04 -11.21 2.01
CA GLN A 64 -1.94 -12.28 2.43
C GLN A 64 -2.59 -12.02 3.80
N ASP A 65 -2.39 -10.84 4.40
CA ASP A 65 -2.90 -10.50 5.74
C ASP A 65 -2.57 -11.55 6.82
N LYS A 66 -1.47 -12.30 6.65
CA LYS A 66 -1.14 -13.46 7.49
C LYS A 66 -1.01 -13.12 8.97
N PHE A 67 -0.57 -11.90 9.27
CA PHE A 67 -0.41 -11.42 10.64
C PHE A 67 -1.75 -11.06 11.29
N LYS A 68 -2.72 -10.58 10.52
CA LYS A 68 -4.09 -10.33 11.01
C LYS A 68 -4.75 -11.64 11.44
N ASP A 69 -4.58 -12.68 10.64
CA ASP A 69 -5.16 -14.00 10.94
C ASP A 69 -4.46 -14.70 12.11
N ARG A 70 -3.13 -14.60 12.17
CA ARG A 70 -2.33 -15.24 13.22
C ARG A 70 -2.43 -14.51 14.56
N TYR A 71 -2.46 -13.19 14.54
CA TYR A 71 -2.44 -12.34 15.73
C TYR A 71 -3.73 -11.51 15.78
N LYS A 72 -4.87 -12.21 15.84
CA LYS A 72 -6.17 -11.55 15.95
C LYS A 72 -6.19 -10.67 17.18
N LEU A 73 -6.48 -9.38 16.98
CA LEU A 73 -6.69 -8.44 18.06
C LEU A 73 -7.91 -8.91 18.86
N GLN A 74 -7.73 -9.10 20.17
CA GLN A 74 -8.77 -9.57 21.08
C GLN A 74 -9.34 -8.41 21.90
N GLY A 75 -10.63 -8.47 22.19
CA GLY A 75 -11.28 -7.56 23.13
C GLY A 75 -11.45 -6.12 22.61
N PRO A 76 -11.71 -5.15 23.52
CA PRO A 76 -12.06 -3.78 23.18
C PRO A 76 -10.87 -2.91 22.75
N MET A 77 -9.75 -3.49 22.30
CA MET A 77 -8.57 -2.72 21.88
C MET A 77 -8.87 -1.76 20.72
N LEU A 78 -9.81 -2.13 19.85
CA LEU A 78 -10.31 -1.27 18.76
C LEU A 78 -11.53 -0.44 19.16
N HIS A 79 -11.91 -0.44 20.44
CA HIS A 79 -13.09 0.26 20.95
C HIS A 79 -12.71 1.03 22.22
N PRO A 80 -11.99 2.15 22.10
CA PRO A 80 -11.56 2.91 23.27
C PRO A 80 -12.77 3.43 24.05
N LYS A 81 -12.70 3.41 25.39
CA LYS A 81 -13.83 3.78 26.25
C LYS A 81 -14.35 5.20 26.01
N SER A 82 -13.46 6.12 25.61
CA SER A 82 -13.81 7.51 25.31
C SER A 82 -14.59 7.68 24.00
N GLN A 83 -14.35 6.82 23.01
CA GLN A 83 -15.02 6.84 21.70
C GLN A 83 -14.99 5.44 21.08
N PRO A 84 -16.01 4.60 21.34
CA PRO A 84 -16.00 3.21 20.88
C PRO A 84 -15.88 3.04 19.36
N THR A 85 -16.36 4.01 18.57
CA THR A 85 -16.34 3.98 17.10
C THR A 85 -15.09 4.61 16.47
N TYR A 86 -14.11 5.04 17.28
CA TYR A 86 -12.98 5.86 16.80
C TYR A 86 -12.26 5.29 15.58
N PHE A 87 -11.89 4.00 15.61
CA PHE A 87 -11.14 3.39 14.51
C PHE A 87 -12.00 3.15 13.27
N ASP A 88 -13.29 2.85 13.44
CA ASP A 88 -14.23 2.70 12.33
C ASP A 88 -14.48 4.05 11.64
N ASP A 89 -14.67 5.11 12.44
CA ASP A 89 -14.81 6.48 11.95
C ASP A 89 -13.55 6.91 11.19
N LEU A 90 -12.35 6.61 11.72
CA LEU A 90 -11.07 6.91 11.07
C LEU A 90 -10.90 6.18 9.73
N VAL A 91 -11.22 4.89 9.66
CA VAL A 91 -11.16 4.12 8.41
C VAL A 91 -12.11 4.71 7.37
N ARG A 92 -13.35 5.02 7.77
CA ARG A 92 -14.34 5.67 6.90
C ARG A 92 -13.83 7.02 6.38
N GLU A 93 -13.26 7.86 7.24
CA GLU A 93 -12.70 9.15 6.82
C GLU A 93 -11.55 9.00 5.82
N ILE A 94 -10.70 7.99 6.01
CA ILE A 94 -9.60 7.66 5.09
C ILE A 94 -10.14 7.24 3.72
N GLU A 95 -11.18 6.42 3.67
CA GLU A 95 -11.80 5.96 2.42
C GLU A 95 -12.57 7.08 1.70
N GLU A 96 -13.19 7.98 2.46
CA GLU A 96 -13.96 9.11 1.92
C GLU A 96 -13.06 10.29 1.49
N ALA A 97 -11.86 10.44 2.06
CA ALA A 97 -10.97 11.59 1.83
C ALA A 97 -10.59 11.84 0.35
N PRO A 98 -10.23 10.82 -0.47
CA PRO A 98 -9.98 11.01 -1.90
C PRO A 98 -11.18 11.59 -2.64
N ASN A 99 -12.39 11.13 -2.29
CA ASN A 99 -13.64 11.50 -2.95
C ASN A 99 -14.21 12.84 -2.43
N ARG A 100 -13.98 13.19 -1.15
CA ARG A 100 -14.50 14.42 -0.52
C ARG A 100 -13.80 15.70 -0.94
N SER A 101 -12.48 15.66 -1.19
CA SER A 101 -11.68 16.88 -1.37
C SER A 101 -11.51 17.31 -2.84
N TRP A 102 -11.60 16.39 -3.79
CA TRP A 102 -11.44 16.71 -5.21
C TRP A 102 -12.59 17.56 -5.76
N PHE A 103 -13.85 17.19 -5.50
CA PHE A 103 -15.03 17.98 -5.90
C PHE A 103 -15.10 19.34 -5.18
N GLY A 104 -14.79 19.38 -3.88
CA GLY A 104 -14.77 20.62 -3.10
C GLY A 104 -13.67 21.61 -3.53
N ARG A 105 -12.50 21.11 -3.96
CA ARG A 105 -11.42 21.95 -4.49
C ARG A 105 -11.68 22.39 -5.94
N LEU A 106 -12.26 21.53 -6.79
CA LEU A 106 -12.61 21.89 -8.17
C LEU A 106 -13.74 22.92 -8.23
N GLY A 107 -14.78 22.75 -7.40
CA GLY A 107 -15.87 23.72 -7.25
C GLY A 107 -15.40 25.09 -6.74
N LYS A 108 -14.45 25.13 -5.80
CA LYS A 108 -13.85 26.39 -5.32
C LYS A 108 -12.99 27.08 -6.41
N ARG A 109 -12.33 26.32 -7.29
CA ARG A 109 -11.58 26.90 -8.43
C ARG A 109 -12.52 27.43 -9.52
N LEU A 110 -13.63 26.75 -9.82
CA LEU A 110 -14.65 27.21 -10.77
C LEU A 110 -15.44 28.42 -10.25
N SER A 111 -15.86 28.40 -8.98
CA SER A 111 -16.57 29.51 -8.34
C SER A 111 -15.70 30.77 -8.20
N GLY A 112 -14.38 30.61 -8.03
CA GLY A 112 -13.44 31.73 -8.01
C GLY A 112 -13.23 32.40 -9.37
N MET A 113 -13.38 31.69 -10.49
CA MET A 113 -13.22 32.26 -11.85
C MET A 113 -14.46 33.03 -12.32
N ILE A 114 -15.66 32.67 -11.85
CA ILE A 114 -16.92 33.37 -12.22
C ILE A 114 -17.07 34.71 -11.47
N ARG A 115 -16.27 34.95 -10.43
CA ARG A 115 -16.26 36.21 -9.66
C ARG A 115 -15.28 37.27 -10.21
N LEU A 116 -14.63 37.01 -11.33
CA LEU A 116 -13.70 37.93 -12.01
C LEU A 116 -14.25 38.46 -13.35
N GLN A 117 -15.57 38.45 -13.54
CA GLN A 117 -16.25 39.22 -14.60
C GLN A 117 -17.13 40.30 -14.01
#